data_AF-A0A1Y4J6R0-F1
#
_entry.id   AF-A0A1Y4J6R0-F1
#
_cell.length_a   1.000
_cell.length_b   1.000
_cell.length_c   1.000
_cell.angle_alpha   90.00
_cell.angle_beta   90.00
_cell.angle_gamma   90.00
#
_symmetry.space_group_name_H-M   'P 1'
#
loop_
_entity.id
_entity.type
_entity.pdbx_description
1 polymer ?
#
loop_
_entity_poly.entity_id
_entity_poly.type
_entity_poly.pdbx_seq_one_letter_code
_entity_poly.pdbx_strand_id
1 'polypeptide(L)'
;TEYDSYEESLKIYRDWKNTIDTAKIKSKEEGRKEGLKEGRKEGLKEGEKIGIEKGAKKKAIEMAQSLKAKGVAISIIAECSGLSEEEINSL
;
A
#
# COMPACT_ATOMS: atom_id res chain seq x y z
N THR A 1 34.33 -37.43 -35.10
CA THR A 1 33.87 -38.80 -34.74
C THR A 1 32.46 -38.72 -34.22
N GLU A 2 31.64 -39.77 -34.25
CA GLU A 2 30.29 -39.75 -33.63
C GLU A 2 30.34 -39.31 -32.15
N TYR A 3 31.42 -39.66 -31.46
CA TYR A 3 31.71 -39.20 -30.10
C TYR A 3 31.79 -37.67 -29.96
N ASP A 4 32.43 -36.98 -30.90
CA ASP A 4 32.59 -35.51 -30.84
C ASP A 4 31.24 -34.81 -31.07
N SER A 5 30.42 -35.32 -32.00
CA SER A 5 29.08 -34.80 -32.24
C SER A 5 28.13 -35.02 -31.05
N TYR A 6 28.30 -36.14 -30.33
CA TYR A 6 27.57 -36.41 -29.09
C TYR A 6 27.96 -35.41 -27.98
N GLU A 7 29.24 -35.19 -27.74
CA GLU A 7 29.73 -34.22 -26.75
C GLU A 7 29.28 -32.79 -27.08
N GLU A 8 29.28 -32.41 -28.37
CA GLU A 8 28.78 -31.10 -28.80
C GLU A 8 27.28 -30.93 -28.53
N SER A 9 26.47 -31.96 -28.82
CA SER A 9 25.04 -31.95 -28.52
C SER A 9 24.75 -31.82 -27.02
N LEU A 10 25.54 -32.50 -26.17
CA LEU A 10 25.43 -32.41 -24.72
C LEU A 10 25.82 -31.02 -24.21
N LYS A 11 26.86 -30.42 -24.78
CA LYS A 11 27.27 -29.05 -24.46
C LYS A 11 26.16 -28.07 -24.78
N ILE A 12 25.57 -28.15 -25.98
CA ILE A 12 24.45 -27.29 -26.39
C ILE A 12 23.27 -27.45 -25.43
N TYR A 13 22.89 -28.68 -25.09
CA TYR A 13 21.82 -28.93 -24.13
C TYR A 13 22.09 -28.31 -22.75
N ARG A 14 23.32 -28.44 -22.24
CA ARG A 14 23.73 -27.83 -20.96
C ARG A 14 23.69 -26.31 -21.01
N ASP A 15 24.21 -25.71 -22.07
CA ASP A 15 24.23 -24.26 -22.26
C ASP A 15 22.80 -23.69 -22.30
N TRP A 16 21.91 -24.37 -23.02
CA TRP A 16 20.48 -24.02 -23.09
C TRP A 16 19.78 -24.16 -21.74
N LYS A 17 19.99 -25.29 -21.05
CA LYS A 17 19.41 -25.52 -19.73
C LYS A 17 19.86 -24.45 -18.74
N ASN A 18 21.16 -24.16 -18.69
CA ASN A 18 21.72 -23.13 -17.80
C ASN A 18 21.15 -21.74 -18.11
N THR A 19 20.98 -21.41 -19.40
CA THR A 19 20.38 -20.14 -19.82
C THR A 19 18.95 -20.01 -19.33
N ILE A 20 18.13 -21.06 -19.54
CA ILE A 20 16.72 -21.08 -19.11
C ILE A 20 16.61 -21.02 -17.59
N ASP A 21 17.41 -21.81 -16.86
CA ASP A 21 17.37 -21.84 -15.41
C ASP A 21 17.79 -20.50 -14.81
N THR A 22 18.81 -19.86 -15.38
CA THR A 22 19.23 -18.51 -14.99
C THR A 22 18.13 -17.49 -15.24
N ALA A 23 17.47 -17.55 -16.41
CA ALA A 23 16.37 -16.66 -16.75
C ALA A 23 15.19 -16.81 -15.77
N LYS A 24 14.83 -18.04 -15.40
CA LYS A 24 13.78 -18.33 -14.40
C LYS A 24 14.12 -17.80 -13.01
N ILE A 25 15.37 -17.94 -12.58
CA ILE A 25 15.82 -17.42 -11.28
C ILE A 25 15.72 -15.89 -11.27
N LYS A 26 16.24 -15.24 -12.33
CA LYS A 26 16.19 -13.78 -12.45
C LYS A 26 14.77 -13.25 -12.49
N SER A 27 13.90 -13.83 -13.33
CA SER A 27 12.51 -13.37 -13.45
C SER A 27 11.73 -13.54 -12.14
N LYS A 28 11.96 -14.64 -11.41
CA LYS A 28 11.36 -14.84 -10.08
C LYS A 28 11.86 -13.81 -9.07
N GLU A 29 13.15 -13.50 -9.08
CA GLU A 29 13.72 -12.50 -8.18
C GLU A 29 13.21 -11.09 -8.50
N GLU A 30 13.17 -10.72 -9.78
CA GLU A 30 12.65 -9.45 -10.27
C GLU A 30 11.17 -9.31 -9.94
N GLY A 31 10.34 -10.29 -10.26
CA GLY A 31 8.90 -10.27 -9.95
C GLY A 31 8.64 -10.18 -8.44
N ARG A 32 9.44 -10.85 -7.61
CA ARG A 32 9.35 -10.70 -6.14
C ARG A 32 9.74 -9.30 -5.68
N LYS A 33 10.82 -8.73 -6.22
CA LYS A 33 11.27 -7.36 -5.88
C LYS A 33 10.24 -6.32 -6.29
N GLU A 34 9.68 -6.45 -7.49
CA GLU A 34 8.67 -5.55 -8.01
C GLU A 34 7.38 -5.63 -7.18
N GLY A 35 6.85 -6.83 -6.95
CA GLY A 35 5.65 -7.03 -6.13
C GLY A 35 5.80 -6.49 -4.70
N LEU A 36 6.97 -6.66 -4.07
CA LEU A 36 7.22 -6.06 -2.75
C LEU A 36 7.27 -4.53 -2.79
N LYS A 37 7.87 -3.97 -3.84
CA LYS A 37 7.99 -2.51 -4.00
C LYS A 37 6.62 -1.89 -4.25
N GLU A 38 5.81 -2.50 -5.11
CA GLU A 38 4.46 -2.05 -5.42
C GLU A 38 3.54 -2.18 -4.21
N GLY A 39 3.48 -3.36 -3.58
CA GLY A 39 2.66 -3.58 -2.39
C GLY A 39 3.01 -2.63 -1.23
N ARG A 40 4.30 -2.34 -1.02
CA ARG A 40 4.72 -1.33 -0.01
C ARG A 40 4.25 0.08 -0.39
N LYS A 41 4.34 0.45 -1.66
CA LYS A 41 3.94 1.78 -2.14
C LYS A 41 2.43 1.97 -2.02
N GLU A 42 1.65 0.97 -2.38
CA GLU A 42 0.19 0.98 -2.24
C GLU A 42 -0.22 1.02 -0.77
N GLY A 43 0.34 0.15 0.07
CA GLY A 43 0.03 0.12 1.50
C GLY A 43 0.36 1.42 2.22
N LEU A 44 1.45 2.10 1.84
CA LEU A 44 1.79 3.42 2.39
C LEU A 44 0.77 4.49 1.97
N LYS A 45 0.38 4.53 0.68
CA LYS A 45 -0.60 5.50 0.18
C LYS A 45 -1.97 5.31 0.82
N GLU A 46 -2.42 4.06 0.91
CA GLU A 46 -3.71 3.75 1.53
C GLU A 46 -3.67 4.06 3.03
N GLY A 47 -2.59 3.68 3.73
CA GLY A 47 -2.38 4.00 5.13
C GLY A 47 -2.36 5.51 5.41
N GLU A 48 -1.70 6.30 4.56
CA GLU A 48 -1.66 7.75 4.66
C GLU A 48 -3.06 8.36 4.47
N LYS A 49 -3.80 7.93 3.44
CA LYS A 49 -5.17 8.41 3.19
C LYS A 49 -6.09 8.11 4.38
N ILE A 50 -6.09 6.87 4.86
CA ILE A 50 -6.89 6.46 6.03
C ILE A 50 -6.46 7.24 7.27
N GLY A 51 -5.16 7.46 7.46
CA GLY A 51 -4.61 8.22 8.57
C GLY A 51 -5.07 9.68 8.58
N ILE A 52 -5.02 10.35 7.42
CA ILE A 52 -5.48 11.74 7.26
C ILE A 52 -6.98 11.84 7.54
N GLU A 53 -7.79 10.94 6.99
CA GLU A 53 -9.25 10.95 7.16
C GLU A 53 -9.64 10.71 8.63
N LYS A 54 -9.05 9.70 9.27
CA LYS A 54 -9.26 9.43 10.71
C LYS A 54 -8.79 10.59 11.57
N GLY A 55 -7.64 11.19 11.24
CA GLY A 55 -7.09 12.33 11.96
C GLY A 55 -7.99 13.57 11.85
N ALA A 56 -8.48 13.88 10.65
CA ALA A 56 -9.41 14.97 10.41
C ALA A 56 -10.72 14.78 11.19
N LYS A 57 -11.31 13.58 11.13
CA LYS A 57 -12.53 13.25 11.88
C LYS A 57 -12.31 13.35 13.39
N LYS A 58 -11.20 12.83 13.91
CA LYS A 58 -10.87 12.92 15.33
C LYS A 58 -10.73 14.37 15.78
N LYS A 59 -10.03 15.20 14.99
CA LYS A 59 -9.87 16.63 15.28
C LYS A 59 -11.20 17.38 15.26
N ALA A 60 -12.10 17.06 14.32
CA ALA A 60 -13.44 17.63 14.27
C ALA A 60 -14.24 17.31 15.55
N ILE A 61 -14.19 16.06 16.02
CA ILE A 61 -14.84 15.62 17.25
C ILE A 61 -14.25 16.33 18.48
N GLU A 62 -12.91 16.35 18.61
CA GLU A 62 -12.23 17.03 19.74
C GLU A 62 -12.57 18.52 19.79
N MET A 63 -12.66 19.16 18.62
CA MET A 63 -13.06 20.57 18.51
C MET A 63 -14.52 20.77 18.90
N ALA A 64 -15.44 19.92 18.43
CA ALA A 64 -16.86 19.99 18.78
C ALA A 64 -17.08 19.82 20.29
N GLN A 65 -16.41 18.85 20.92
CA GLN A 65 -16.44 18.66 22.38
C GLN A 65 -15.91 19.89 23.13
N SER A 66 -14.79 20.45 22.67
CA SER A 66 -14.19 21.64 23.29
C SER A 66 -15.09 22.88 23.19
N LEU A 67 -15.78 23.06 22.07
CA LEU A 67 -16.71 24.18 21.86
C LEU A 67 -18.02 23.99 22.65
N LYS A 68 -18.53 22.75 22.71
CA LYS A 68 -19.71 22.38 23.51
C LYS A 68 -19.46 22.64 25.00
N ALA A 69 -18.28 22.27 25.51
CA ALA A 69 -17.86 22.54 26.89
C ALA A 69 -17.76 24.05 27.20
N LYS A 70 -17.50 24.89 26.19
CA LYS A 70 -17.46 26.36 26.31
C LYS A 70 -18.84 27.01 26.18
N GLY A 71 -19.91 26.24 25.98
CA GLY A 71 -21.27 26.77 25.83
C GLY A 71 -21.53 27.46 24.49
N VAL A 72 -20.74 27.18 23.46
CA VAL A 72 -20.98 27.69 22.10
C VAL A 72 -22.24 27.04 21.53
N ALA A 73 -23.05 27.80 20.79
CA ALA A 73 -24.27 27.30 20.17
C ALA A 73 -23.97 26.15 19.20
N ILE A 74 -24.79 25.09 19.24
CA ILE A 74 -24.62 23.87 18.45
C ILE A 74 -24.56 24.16 16.95
N SER A 75 -25.34 25.14 16.46
CA SER A 75 -25.33 25.57 15.07
C SER A 75 -23.95 26.09 14.63
N ILE A 76 -23.29 26.89 15.46
CA ILE A 76 -21.94 27.42 15.19
C ILE A 76 -20.90 26.30 15.24
N ILE A 77 -21.09 25.32 16.14
CA ILE A 77 -20.21 24.15 16.22
C ILE A 77 -20.35 23.29 14.96
N ALA A 78 -21.57 23.09 14.46
CA ALA A 78 -21.84 22.35 13.22
C ALA A 78 -21.17 23.02 12.02
N GLU A 79 -21.30 24.34 11.88
CA GLU A 79 -20.64 25.11 10.82
C GLU A 79 -19.10 25.00 10.87
N CYS A 80 -18.52 25.05 12.07
CA CYS A 80 -17.06 25.05 12.23
C CYS A 80 -16.43 23.66 12.14
N SER A 81 -17.11 22.62 12.65
CA SER A 81 -16.59 21.24 12.71
C SER A 81 -16.99 20.37 11.53
N GLY A 82 -18.00 20.79 10.75
CA GLY A 82 -18.54 20.01 9.65
C GLY A 82 -19.33 18.75 10.09
N LEU A 83 -19.63 18.64 11.38
CA LEU A 83 -20.47 17.59 11.96
C LEU A 83 -21.94 18.02 11.96
N SER A 84 -22.86 17.06 11.91
CA SER A 84 -24.28 17.35 12.05
C SER A 84 -24.62 17.75 13.50
N GLU A 85 -25.72 18.48 13.68
CA GLU A 85 -26.19 18.82 15.03
C GLU A 85 -26.53 17.56 15.85
N GLU A 86 -26.97 16.48 15.20
CA GLU A 86 -27.22 15.18 15.82
C GLU A 86 -25.91 14.55 16.34
N GLU A 87 -24.86 14.54 15.52
CA GLU A 87 -23.53 14.06 15.91
C GLU A 87 -23.02 14.87 17.11
N ILE A 88 -23.12 16.20 17.07
CA ILE A 88 -22.68 17.08 18.17
C ILE A 88 -23.50 16.88 19.45
N ASN A 89 -24.79 16.62 19.34
CA ASN A 89 -25.63 16.31 20.51
C ASN A 89 -25.26 14.96 21.13
N SER A 90 -24.88 13.98 20.31
CA SER A 90 -24.45 12.65 20.76
C SER A 90 -23.04 12.59 21.36
N LEU A 91 -22.20 13.60 21.12
CA LEU A 91 -20.83 13.76 21.65
C LEU A 91 -20.78 14.25 23.10
#